data_AF-A0A7J3W7F7-F1
#
_entry.id   AF-A0A7J3W7F7-F1
#
_cell.length_a   1.000
_cell.length_b   1.000
_cell.length_c   1.000
_cell.angle_alpha   90.00
_cell.angle_beta   90.00
_cell.angle_gamma   90.00
#
_symmetry.space_group_name_H-M   'P 1'
#
loop_
_entity.id
_entity.type
_entity.pdbx_description
1 polymer ?
#
loop_
_entity_poly.entity_id
_entity_poly.type
_entity_poly.pdbx_seq_one_letter_code
_entity_poly.pdbx_strand_id
1 'polypeptide(L)'
;MSDRPKNAGTGALKAKYGAPVRSRYARIIQMAKRVYECPKCGMRKVKRVSVGIWLCSKCGYKFAGGAYQPTTEMGRVALRVKE
;
A
#
# COMPACT_ATOMS: atom_id res chain seq x y z
N MET A 1 -15.53 -4.26 17.48
CA MET A 1 -15.21 -5.66 17.10
C MET A 1 -15.51 -5.97 15.62
N SER A 2 -15.98 -5.01 14.81
CA SER A 2 -16.69 -5.30 13.56
C SER A 2 -15.85 -5.27 12.28
N ASP A 3 -14.73 -4.53 12.25
CA ASP A 3 -13.84 -4.43 11.06
C ASP A 3 -12.63 -5.37 11.13
N ARG A 4 -12.87 -6.67 11.34
CA ARG A 4 -11.83 -7.69 11.18
C ARG A 4 -11.60 -7.89 9.67
N PRO A 5 -10.40 -7.62 9.14
CA PRO A 5 -10.12 -7.90 7.74
C PRO A 5 -10.32 -9.39 7.50
N LYS A 6 -11.18 -9.74 6.53
CA LYS A 6 -11.27 -11.11 6.03
C LYS A 6 -9.86 -11.56 5.63
N ASN A 7 -9.56 -12.84 5.81
CA ASN A 7 -8.25 -13.50 5.82
C ASN A 7 -7.41 -13.38 4.51
N ALA A 8 -7.63 -12.36 3.69
CA ALA A 8 -6.93 -12.15 2.43
C ALA A 8 -5.47 -11.78 2.69
N GLY A 9 -4.57 -12.70 2.34
CA GLY A 9 -3.13 -12.55 2.45
C GLY A 9 -2.47 -13.23 3.65
N THR A 10 -3.23 -13.82 4.58
CA THR A 10 -2.69 -14.51 5.77
C THR A 10 -2.53 -16.02 5.61
N GLY A 11 -2.96 -16.59 4.47
CA GLY A 11 -2.87 -18.04 4.22
C GLY A 11 -1.45 -18.60 4.37
N ALA A 12 -0.42 -17.81 4.00
CA ALA A 12 0.98 -18.18 4.18
C ALA A 12 1.40 -18.35 5.65
N LEU A 13 0.76 -17.64 6.57
CA LEU A 13 1.08 -17.66 8.00
C LEU A 13 0.46 -18.88 8.72
N LYS A 14 -0.46 -19.62 8.08
CA LYS A 14 -1.18 -20.78 8.66
C LYS A 14 -1.72 -20.46 10.06
N ALA A 15 -1.63 -21.40 11.00
CA ALA A 15 -2.07 -21.25 12.39
C ALA A 15 -1.09 -20.45 13.27
N LYS A 16 0.06 -20.00 12.74
CA LYS A 16 1.15 -19.39 13.51
C LYS A 16 0.84 -17.94 13.91
N TYR A 17 1.54 -17.42 14.92
CA TYR A 17 1.59 -16.00 15.33
C TYR A 17 0.32 -15.40 15.97
N GLY A 18 -0.76 -16.16 16.15
CA GLY A 18 -1.98 -15.68 16.80
C GLY A 18 -2.84 -14.73 15.93
N ALA A 19 -4.08 -14.48 16.34
CA ALA A 19 -5.06 -13.73 15.53
C ALA A 19 -4.77 -12.21 15.38
N PRO A 20 -4.32 -11.48 16.43
CA PRO A 20 -4.09 -10.03 16.31
C PRO A 20 -2.96 -9.67 15.35
N VAL A 21 -1.85 -10.41 15.42
CA VAL A 21 -0.69 -10.20 14.53
C VAL A 21 -1.08 -10.48 13.08
N ARG A 22 -1.77 -11.61 12.83
CA ARG A 22 -2.28 -11.97 11.49
C ARG A 22 -3.22 -10.91 10.94
N SER A 23 -4.08 -10.33 11.79
CA SER A 23 -5.01 -9.26 11.39
C SER A 23 -4.28 -7.97 10.98
N ARG A 24 -3.26 -7.55 11.74
CA ARG A 24 -2.44 -6.37 11.39
C ARG A 24 -1.66 -6.60 10.09
N TYR A 25 -1.04 -7.77 9.95
CA TYR A 25 -0.33 -8.15 8.73
C TYR A 25 -1.24 -8.13 7.50
N ALA A 26 -2.45 -8.70 7.60
CA ALA A 26 -3.44 -8.70 6.52
C ALA A 26 -3.72 -7.28 6.01
N ARG A 27 -3.95 -6.32 6.92
CA ARG A 27 -4.22 -4.92 6.57
C ARG A 27 -3.07 -4.31 5.77
N ILE A 28 -1.83 -4.49 6.25
CA ILE A 28 -0.63 -3.93 5.61
C ILE A 28 -0.42 -4.52 4.21
N ILE A 29 -0.55 -5.84 4.07
CA ILE A 29 -0.36 -6.53 2.77
C ILE A 29 -1.47 -6.18 1.78
N GLN A 30 -2.72 -6.06 2.25
CA GLN A 30 -3.83 -5.61 1.41
C GLN A 30 -3.59 -4.20 0.88
N MET A 31 -3.11 -3.28 1.72
CA MET A 31 -2.71 -1.94 1.29
C MET A 31 -1.57 -2.03 0.26
N ALA A 32 -0.50 -2.77 0.54
CA ALA A 32 0.65 -2.88 -0.35
C ALA A 32 0.32 -3.48 -1.72
N LYS A 33 -0.63 -4.42 -1.79
CA LYS A 33 -1.08 -5.08 -3.03
C LYS A 33 -2.19 -4.33 -3.75
N ARG A 34 -2.79 -3.31 -3.14
CA ARG A 34 -3.86 -2.53 -3.75
C ARG A 34 -3.32 -1.78 -4.97
N VAL A 35 -4.16 -1.62 -5.97
CA VAL A 35 -3.85 -0.79 -7.14
C VAL A 35 -4.24 0.66 -6.84
N TYR A 36 -3.29 1.56 -7.05
CA TYR A 36 -3.42 2.99 -6.77
C TYR A 36 -3.53 3.83 -8.04
N GLU A 37 -4.01 5.05 -7.86
CA GLU A 37 -4.09 6.06 -8.90
C GLU A 37 -2.71 6.66 -9.20
N CYS A 38 -2.44 6.92 -10.48
CA CYS A 38 -1.19 7.51 -10.91
C CYS A 38 -1.25 9.03 -10.83
N PRO A 39 -0.29 9.71 -10.17
CA PRO A 39 -0.27 11.17 -10.09
C PRO A 39 -0.03 11.85 -11.46
N LYS A 40 0.53 11.12 -12.44
CA LYS A 40 0.83 11.66 -13.77
C LYS A 40 -0.32 11.50 -14.78
N CYS A 41 -1.02 10.35 -14.77
CA CYS A 41 -2.02 10.02 -15.79
C CYS A 41 -3.43 9.76 -15.25
N GLY A 42 -3.66 9.88 -13.94
CA GLY A 42 -4.96 9.66 -13.28
C GLY A 42 -5.48 8.21 -13.32
N MET A 43 -4.75 7.29 -13.93
CA MET A 43 -5.24 5.92 -14.10
C MET A 43 -4.88 5.06 -12.89
N ARG A 44 -5.84 4.25 -12.43
CA ARG A 44 -5.66 3.28 -11.34
C ARG A 44 -4.89 2.04 -11.80
N LYS A 45 -3.61 2.23 -12.11
CA LYS A 45 -2.67 1.21 -12.61
C LYS A 45 -1.28 1.27 -11.96
N VAL A 46 -1.18 1.89 -10.78
CA VAL A 46 0.07 1.93 -10.01
C VAL A 46 0.22 0.65 -9.19
N LYS A 47 1.39 0.02 -9.30
CA LYS A 47 1.80 -1.18 -8.57
C LYS A 47 3.12 -0.95 -7.86
N ARG A 48 3.33 -1.64 -6.74
CA ARG A 48 4.59 -1.63 -5.99
C ARG A 48 5.65 -2.46 -6.73
N VAL A 49 6.85 -1.91 -6.90
CA VAL A 49 7.99 -2.63 -7.51
C VAL A 49 8.94 -3.10 -6.43
N SER A 50 9.32 -2.20 -5.52
CA SER A 50 10.17 -2.49 -4.37
C SER A 50 9.73 -1.65 -3.17
N VAL A 51 10.48 -1.71 -2.07
CA VAL A 51 10.21 -0.87 -0.90
C VAL A 51 10.35 0.60 -1.29
N GLY A 52 9.27 1.37 -1.17
CA GLY A 52 9.27 2.80 -1.48
C GLY A 52 9.25 3.15 -2.97
N ILE A 53 9.35 2.18 -3.90
CA ILE A 53 9.31 2.43 -5.35
C ILE A 53 8.00 1.93 -5.95
N TRP A 54 7.30 2.84 -6.61
CA TRP A 54 6.00 2.60 -7.24
C TRP A 54 6.08 2.89 -8.74
N LEU A 55 5.42 2.07 -9.56
CA LEU A 55 5.40 2.17 -11.01
C LEU A 55 3.96 2.16 -11.53
N CYS A 56 3.62 3.11 -12.39
CA CYS A 56 2.42 3.03 -13.20
C CYS A 56 2.67 2.14 -14.42
N SER A 57 1.87 1.08 -14.58
CA SER A 57 2.00 0.19 -15.73
C SER A 57 1.44 0.78 -17.04
N LYS A 58 0.74 1.93 -16.99
CA LYS A 58 0.20 2.59 -18.19
C LYS A 58 1.21 3.55 -18.82
N CYS A 59 1.69 4.51 -18.04
CA CYS A 59 2.56 5.59 -18.55
C CYS A 59 4.04 5.39 -18.21
N GLY A 60 4.41 4.30 -17.55
CA GLY A 60 5.80 4.01 -17.17
C GLY A 60 6.35 4.88 -16.04
N TYR A 61 5.54 5.76 -15.45
CA TYR A 61 6.01 6.68 -14.41
C TYR A 61 6.41 5.93 -13.14
N LYS A 62 7.70 6.03 -12.78
CA LYS A 62 8.27 5.51 -11.54
C LYS A 62 8.45 6.66 -10.56
N PHE A 63 8.03 6.47 -9.32
CA PHE A 63 8.14 7.49 -8.28
C PHE A 63 8.42 6.88 -6.91
N ALA A 64 8.98 7.72 -6.04
CA ALA A 64 9.20 7.40 -4.64
C ALA A 64 7.93 7.65 -3.82
N GLY A 65 7.65 6.74 -2.89
CA GLY A 65 6.50 6.81 -1.99
C GLY A 65 6.77 6.08 -0.69
N GLY A 66 5.70 5.79 0.06
CA GLY A 66 5.81 4.99 1.27
C GLY A 66 6.13 3.51 1.01
N ALA A 67 6.52 2.80 2.08
CA ALA A 67 6.89 1.39 2.00
C ALA A 67 5.73 0.47 1.59
N TYR A 68 4.51 0.74 2.08
CA TYR A 68 3.29 -0.08 1.86
C TYR A 68 2.13 0.69 1.22
N GLN A 69 2.26 2.01 1.09
CA GLN A 69 1.30 2.88 0.41
C GLN A 69 2.10 3.93 -0.39
N PRO A 70 1.65 4.34 -1.59
CA PRO A 70 2.38 5.32 -2.40
C PRO A 70 2.44 6.69 -1.72
N THR A 71 1.38 7.09 -1.02
CA THR A 71 1.31 8.38 -0.31
C THR A 71 1.20 8.17 1.18
N THR A 72 2.20 8.62 1.95
CA THR A 72 2.18 8.61 3.41
C THR A 72 1.53 9.88 3.96
N GLU A 73 1.01 9.85 5.19
CA GLU A 73 0.46 11.04 5.86
C GLU A 73 1.51 12.15 5.96
N MET A 74 2.74 11.80 6.36
CA MET A 74 3.86 12.75 6.41
C MET A 74 4.21 13.31 5.03
N GLY A 75 4.14 12.49 3.98
CA GLY A 75 4.31 12.95 2.61
C GLY A 75 3.26 13.98 2.19
N ARG A 76 2.00 13.80 2.61
CA ARG A 76 0.95 14.81 2.35
C ARG A 76 1.19 16.11 3.11
N VAL A 77 1.62 16.03 4.36
CA VAL A 77 1.92 17.22 5.17
C VAL A 77 3.09 17.99 4.55
N ALA A 78 4.15 17.31 4.15
CA ALA A 78 5.32 17.94 3.51
C ALA A 78 4.98 18.67 2.22
N LEU A 79 3.98 18.21 1.46
CA LEU A 79 3.51 18.91 0.26
C LEU A 79 2.80 20.24 0.58
N ARG A 80 2.17 20.38 1.74
CA ARG A 80 1.47 21.61 2.15
C ARG A 80 2.42 22.71 2.61
N VAL A 81 3.55 22.34 3.23
CA VAL A 81 4.54 23.29 3.76
C VAL A 81 5.41 23.89 2.65
N LYS A 82 5.37 23.32 1.45
CA LYS A 82 6.12 23.81 0.28
C LYS A 82 5.46 24.99 -0.43
N GLU A 83 4.31 25.46 0.05
CA GLU A 83 3.64 26.69 -0.41
C GLU A 83 3.94 27.86 0.53
#